data_AF-A0A834J7I0-F1
#
_entry.id   AF-A0A834J7I0-F1
#
_cell.length_a   1.000
_cell.length_b   1.000
_cell.length_c   1.000
_cell.angle_alpha   90.00
_cell.angle_beta   90.00
_cell.angle_gamma   90.00
#
_symmetry.space_group_name_H-M   'P 1'
#
loop_
_entity.id
_entity.type
_entity.pdbx_description
1 polymer ?
#
loop_
_entity_poly.entity_id
_entity_poly.type
_entity_poly.pdbx_seq_one_letter_code
_entity_poly.pdbx_strand_id
1 'polypeptide(L)'
;MAGPGTASAGVGGGGGGQQVTAASNLPANALLSYKRTWWRRVAPCLAFLAAFSTAMALLLVWSEAAALRRQAFDANMTRDYVLYSVSMDNPQLIAYIREVHFKPTTHQEFLNATQTSEEKYVASLTQNKREGVYIEYISRIGAMSSTAWLDSNLNWRGVLILTDPRSFFEAQKSSRNSKTRVLHSCLSTDKVIKEITYHQESEVQVTKLGEGPNSLVSSDESLPTTRLKCFPLYSVLLAYNVTTLDYLSLDSPDIQDGQVLDTIPWEIIRISVLSIRWSTHHSTTETKNLIDKLNSRRYKLVETTDTGKRIFIYSTLLKI
;
A
#
# COMPACT_ATOMS: atom_id res chain seq x y z
N MET A 1 -60.60 -5.06 57.17
CA MET A 1 -60.47 -4.46 58.51
C MET A 1 -60.71 -2.96 58.39
N ALA A 2 -61.72 -2.49 59.12
CA ALA A 2 -62.00 -1.11 59.53
C ALA A 2 -61.96 0.02 58.48
N GLY A 3 -63.16 0.52 58.10
CA GLY A 3 -63.33 1.95 57.77
C GLY A 3 -63.32 2.79 59.05
N PRO A 4 -64.14 3.86 59.16
CA PRO A 4 -64.57 4.88 58.19
C PRO A 4 -64.29 6.29 58.77
N GLY A 5 -64.81 7.37 58.17
CA GLY A 5 -64.72 8.69 58.82
C GLY A 5 -65.23 9.88 58.00
N THR A 6 -66.53 9.87 57.67
CA THR A 6 -67.28 11.04 57.22
C THR A 6 -67.39 12.11 58.31
N ALA A 7 -67.19 13.39 57.97
CA ALA A 7 -68.03 14.51 58.44
C ALA A 7 -67.53 15.86 57.87
N SER A 8 -68.34 16.53 57.06
CA SER A 8 -68.47 17.97 57.19
C SER A 8 -69.93 18.36 56.93
N ALA A 9 -70.50 18.98 57.95
CA ALA A 9 -71.86 19.46 58.01
C ALA A 9 -71.99 20.80 57.26
N GLY A 10 -73.04 20.89 56.45
CA GLY A 10 -74.13 21.84 56.62
C GLY A 10 -73.87 23.35 56.78
N VAL A 11 -74.63 24.09 55.96
CA VAL A 11 -75.48 25.26 56.31
C VAL A 11 -75.08 26.61 55.70
N GLY A 12 -76.07 27.17 54.97
CA GLY A 12 -76.34 28.61 54.88
C GLY A 12 -75.81 29.27 53.60
N GLY A 13 -76.59 29.80 52.66
CA GLY A 13 -77.99 30.23 52.69
C GLY A 13 -78.07 31.76 52.64
N GLY A 14 -78.60 32.29 51.54
CA GLY A 14 -79.07 33.68 51.38
C GLY A 14 -77.97 34.69 51.01
N GLY A 15 -78.12 35.59 50.04
CA GLY A 15 -79.32 36.09 49.37
C GLY A 15 -79.34 37.62 49.46
N GLY A 16 -79.41 38.30 48.31
CA GLY A 16 -79.60 39.75 48.17
C GLY A 16 -78.28 40.54 48.19
N GLY A 17 -77.88 41.32 47.18
CA GLY A 17 -78.61 41.91 46.06
C GLY A 17 -78.48 43.42 46.16
N GLN A 18 -77.64 44.05 45.32
CA GLN A 18 -78.00 45.30 44.64
C GLN A 18 -77.01 45.67 43.54
N GLN A 19 -77.59 46.08 42.41
CA GLN A 19 -76.98 46.58 41.18
C GLN A 19 -75.99 47.73 41.40
N VAL A 20 -74.85 47.67 40.69
CA VAL A 20 -74.27 48.85 40.04
C VAL A 20 -73.74 48.45 38.66
N THR A 21 -74.14 49.25 37.69
CA THR A 21 -73.72 49.37 36.29
C THR A 21 -72.25 49.03 36.00
N ALA A 22 -72.00 48.30 34.91
CA ALA A 22 -71.14 48.72 33.80
C ALA A 22 -70.84 47.51 32.91
N ALA A 23 -71.14 47.65 31.62
CA ALA A 23 -70.51 46.82 30.60
C ALA A 23 -68.98 46.88 30.78
N SER A 24 -68.34 45.75 31.05
CA SER A 24 -66.92 45.59 30.80
C SER A 24 -66.74 44.41 29.87
N ASN A 25 -66.64 44.74 28.59
CA ASN A 25 -65.94 43.92 27.61
C ASN A 25 -64.57 43.58 28.19
N LEU A 26 -64.39 42.37 28.72
CA LEU A 26 -63.08 41.79 29.00
C LEU A 26 -62.28 41.83 27.69
N PRO A 27 -61.13 42.53 27.65
CA PRO A 27 -60.67 43.07 26.41
C PRO A 27 -59.94 41.98 25.64
N ALA A 28 -60.38 41.71 24.41
CA ALA A 28 -59.58 40.98 23.43
C ALA A 28 -58.12 41.49 23.38
N ASN A 29 -57.90 42.76 23.73
CA ASN A 29 -56.59 43.42 23.84
C ASN A 29 -55.67 42.88 24.95
N ALA A 30 -56.17 42.30 26.06
CA ALA A 30 -55.31 41.73 27.12
C ALA A 30 -54.80 40.32 26.75
N LEU A 31 -55.62 39.53 26.07
CA LEU A 31 -55.22 38.22 25.53
C LEU A 31 -54.27 38.38 24.34
N LEU A 32 -54.49 39.39 23.50
CA LEU A 32 -53.59 39.77 22.41
C LEU A 32 -52.26 40.35 22.93
N SER A 33 -52.27 41.14 24.00
CA SER A 33 -51.04 41.70 24.58
C SER A 33 -50.20 40.64 25.30
N TYR A 34 -50.82 39.70 26.01
CA TYR A 34 -50.15 38.55 26.63
C TYR A 34 -49.54 37.61 25.59
N LYS A 35 -50.28 37.29 24.52
CA LYS A 35 -49.74 36.53 23.39
C LYS A 35 -48.58 37.28 22.73
N ARG A 36 -48.67 38.60 22.56
CA ARG A 36 -47.60 39.43 21.97
C ARG A 36 -46.33 39.50 22.82
N THR A 37 -46.44 39.57 24.15
CA THR A 37 -45.29 39.56 25.07
C THR A 37 -44.69 38.18 25.24
N TRP A 38 -45.49 37.12 25.24
CA TRP A 38 -45.03 35.73 25.22
C TRP A 38 -44.30 35.39 23.91
N TRP A 39 -44.87 35.75 22.76
CA TRP A 39 -44.22 35.59 21.46
C TRP A 39 -42.91 36.39 21.35
N ARG A 40 -42.82 37.59 21.94
CA ARG A 40 -41.54 38.34 21.99
C ARG A 40 -40.44 37.64 22.80
N ARG A 41 -40.79 36.82 23.79
CA ARG A 41 -39.83 36.07 24.61
C ARG A 41 -39.50 34.70 24.01
N VAL A 42 -40.46 34.05 23.37
CA VAL A 42 -40.32 32.68 22.82
C VAL A 42 -39.81 32.67 21.39
N ALA A 43 -40.15 33.67 20.56
CA ALA A 43 -39.68 33.77 19.18
C ALA A 43 -38.14 33.74 19.03
N PRO A 44 -37.33 34.46 19.84
CA PRO A 44 -35.87 34.36 19.74
C PRO A 44 -35.35 32.97 20.11
N CYS A 45 -35.96 32.29 21.10
CA CYS A 45 -35.60 30.91 21.44
C CYS A 45 -35.95 29.92 20.32
N LEU A 46 -37.12 30.08 19.69
CA LEU A 46 -37.52 29.26 18.54
C LEU A 46 -36.63 29.52 17.32
N ALA A 47 -36.30 30.78 17.05
CA ALA A 47 -35.38 31.13 15.97
C ALA A 47 -33.97 30.56 16.21
N PHE A 48 -33.49 30.60 17.45
CA PHE A 48 -32.22 30.00 17.83
C PHE A 48 -32.23 28.47 17.66
N LEU A 49 -33.29 27.80 18.14
CA LEU A 49 -33.43 26.35 17.99
C LEU A 49 -33.52 25.96 16.51
N ALA A 50 -34.29 26.70 15.71
CA ALA A 50 -34.37 26.45 14.27
C ALA A 50 -33.00 26.63 13.59
N ALA A 51 -32.29 27.72 13.88
CA ALA A 51 -30.94 27.95 13.35
C ALA A 51 -29.96 26.85 13.77
N PHE A 52 -29.97 26.46 15.04
CA PHE A 52 -29.13 25.38 15.56
C PHE A 52 -29.46 24.04 14.91
N SER A 53 -30.73 23.68 14.79
CA SER A 53 -31.16 22.46 14.11
C SER A 53 -30.76 22.46 12.63
N THR A 54 -30.87 23.59 11.92
CA THR A 54 -30.43 23.68 10.52
C THR A 54 -28.91 23.56 10.39
N ALA A 55 -28.13 24.20 11.26
CA ALA A 55 -26.68 24.08 11.27
C ALA A 55 -26.24 22.65 11.59
N MET A 56 -26.86 22.00 12.58
CA MET A 56 -26.58 20.62 12.92
C MET A 56 -26.92 19.67 11.77
N ALA A 57 -28.07 19.85 11.12
CA ALA A 57 -28.44 19.05 9.94
C ALA A 57 -27.45 19.23 8.78
N LEU A 58 -26.99 20.46 8.51
CA LEU A 58 -25.97 20.72 7.50
C LEU A 58 -24.63 20.07 7.84
N LEU A 59 -24.22 20.10 9.11
CA LEU A 59 -22.99 19.44 9.56
C LEU A 59 -23.09 17.92 9.42
N LEU A 60 -24.24 17.32 9.76
CA LEU A 60 -24.48 15.89 9.58
C LEU A 60 -24.48 15.48 8.10
N VAL A 61 -25.14 16.25 7.23
CA VAL A 61 -25.12 15.99 5.78
C VAL A 61 -23.70 16.15 5.22
N TRP A 62 -22.95 17.15 5.68
CA TRP A 62 -21.57 17.35 5.24
C TRP A 62 -20.65 16.24 5.74
N SER A 63 -20.82 15.77 6.98
CA SER A 63 -20.03 14.66 7.52
C SER A 63 -20.32 13.35 6.80
N GLU A 64 -21.59 13.05 6.52
CA GLU A 64 -21.98 11.88 5.73
C GLU A 64 -21.46 11.97 4.28
N ALA A 65 -21.58 13.14 3.65
CA ALA A 65 -21.03 13.36 2.31
C ALA A 65 -19.49 13.26 2.29
N ALA A 66 -18.82 13.71 3.35
CA ALA A 66 -17.38 13.55 3.50
C ALA A 66 -17.01 12.07 3.73
N ALA A 67 -17.77 11.33 4.53
CA ALA A 67 -17.57 9.90 4.77
C ALA A 67 -17.75 9.08 3.47
N LEU A 68 -18.81 9.34 2.70
CA LEU A 68 -19.03 8.69 1.40
C LEU A 68 -17.92 9.00 0.40
N ARG A 69 -17.41 10.25 0.37
CA ARG A 69 -16.26 10.61 -0.48
C ARG A 69 -14.99 9.87 -0.07
N ARG A 70 -14.73 9.73 1.23
CA ARG A 70 -13.59 8.93 1.74
C ARG A 70 -13.75 7.47 1.33
N GLN A 71 -14.91 6.86 1.59
CA GLN A 71 -15.18 5.48 1.17
C GLN A 71 -15.01 5.26 -0.34
N ALA A 72 -15.47 6.19 -1.17
CA ALA A 72 -15.29 6.11 -2.63
C ALA A 72 -13.83 6.28 -3.05
N PHE A 73 -13.08 7.16 -2.38
CA PHE A 73 -11.65 7.33 -2.58
C PHE A 73 -10.89 6.06 -2.18
N ASP A 74 -11.20 5.49 -1.02
CA ASP A 74 -10.59 4.27 -0.50
C ASP A 74 -10.89 3.06 -1.40
N ALA A 75 -12.13 2.93 -1.87
CA ALA A 75 -12.54 1.88 -2.83
C ALA A 75 -11.83 2.02 -4.18
N ASN A 76 -11.57 3.24 -4.65
CA ASN A 76 -10.81 3.45 -5.87
C ASN A 76 -9.30 3.18 -5.68
N MET A 77 -8.76 3.53 -4.51
CA MET A 77 -7.35 3.32 -4.16
C MET A 77 -7.01 1.86 -3.86
N THR A 78 -8.00 1.01 -3.57
CA THR A 78 -7.84 -0.43 -3.33
C THR A 78 -8.02 -1.29 -4.57
N ARG A 79 -8.39 -0.70 -5.73
CA ARG A 79 -8.63 -1.46 -6.96
C ARG A 79 -7.33 -1.73 -7.71
N ASP A 80 -6.91 -2.99 -7.73
CA ASP A 80 -5.79 -3.42 -8.56
C ASP A 80 -6.17 -3.39 -10.05
N TYR A 81 -5.29 -2.81 -10.88
CA TYR A 81 -5.49 -2.75 -12.33
C TYR A 81 -4.61 -3.78 -13.02
N VAL A 82 -5.17 -4.56 -13.94
CA VAL A 82 -4.43 -5.52 -14.76
C VAL A 82 -4.62 -5.17 -16.24
N LEU A 83 -3.52 -4.90 -16.94
CA LEU A 83 -3.54 -4.48 -18.34
C LEU A 83 -3.38 -5.70 -19.26
N TYR A 84 -4.44 -6.51 -19.39
CA TYR A 84 -4.42 -7.76 -20.17
C TYR A 84 -4.14 -7.58 -21.67
N SER A 85 -4.45 -6.41 -22.23
CA SER A 85 -4.29 -6.13 -23.67
C SER A 85 -2.88 -5.65 -24.04
N VAL A 86 -1.97 -5.52 -23.08
CA VAL A 86 -0.61 -5.02 -23.31
C VAL A 86 0.38 -6.18 -23.22
N SER A 87 0.91 -6.58 -24.37
CA SER A 87 1.98 -7.58 -24.46
C SER A 87 3.28 -7.10 -23.78
N MET A 88 4.08 -8.05 -23.28
CA MET A 88 5.37 -7.76 -22.62
C MET A 88 6.38 -7.05 -23.52
N ASP A 89 6.33 -7.31 -24.83
CA ASP A 89 7.20 -6.73 -25.86
C ASP A 89 6.60 -5.49 -26.54
N ASN A 90 5.48 -4.98 -26.02
CA ASN A 90 4.84 -3.79 -26.58
C ASN A 90 5.82 -2.59 -26.56
N PRO A 91 6.07 -1.93 -27.71
CA PRO A 91 7.06 -0.87 -27.80
C PRO A 91 6.71 0.37 -26.97
N GLN A 92 5.43 0.68 -26.78
CA GLN A 92 4.99 1.79 -25.94
C GLN A 92 5.23 1.49 -24.46
N LEU A 93 5.03 0.23 -24.03
CA LEU A 93 5.39 -0.20 -22.68
C LEU A 93 6.91 -0.09 -22.45
N ILE A 94 7.70 -0.57 -23.40
CA ILE A 94 9.16 -0.53 -23.32
C ILE A 94 9.65 0.92 -23.23
N ALA A 95 9.11 1.81 -24.06
CA ALA A 95 9.42 3.24 -24.01
C ALA A 95 8.98 3.85 -22.66
N TYR A 96 7.79 3.52 -22.18
CA TYR A 96 7.28 3.99 -20.89
C TYR A 96 8.19 3.58 -19.72
N ILE A 97 8.64 2.32 -19.66
CA ILE A 97 9.59 1.88 -18.63
C ILE A 97 10.92 2.62 -18.77
N ARG A 98 11.46 2.71 -19.99
CA ARG A 98 12.77 3.31 -20.27
C ARG A 98 12.83 4.81 -19.98
N GLU A 99 11.80 5.54 -20.37
CA GLU A 99 11.81 7.01 -20.37
C GLU A 99 11.19 7.59 -19.09
N VAL A 100 10.18 6.92 -18.53
CA VAL A 100 9.44 7.45 -17.38
C VAL A 100 9.92 6.84 -16.06
N HIS A 101 10.12 5.51 -16.02
CA HIS A 101 10.34 4.79 -14.77
C HIS A 101 11.80 4.58 -14.41
N PHE A 102 12.65 4.26 -15.39
CA PHE A 102 14.08 4.15 -15.13
C PHE A 102 14.67 5.48 -14.70
N LYS A 103 15.28 5.49 -13.52
CA LYS A 103 16.05 6.62 -13.02
C LYS A 103 17.55 6.31 -13.05
N PRO A 104 18.39 7.27 -13.49
CA PRO A 104 19.82 7.13 -13.37
C PRO A 104 20.26 7.28 -11.91
N THR A 105 21.47 6.83 -11.62
CA THR A 105 22.16 7.14 -10.37
C THR A 105 22.68 8.58 -10.42
N THR A 106 22.62 9.32 -9.32
CA THR A 106 23.00 10.74 -9.25
C THR A 106 24.37 10.97 -8.62
N HIS A 107 25.03 9.92 -8.10
CA HIS A 107 26.36 9.97 -7.50
C HIS A 107 26.49 11.02 -6.37
N GLN A 108 25.42 11.24 -5.62
CA GLN A 108 25.40 12.17 -4.50
C GLN A 108 25.98 11.54 -3.22
N GLU A 109 25.81 10.24 -3.06
CA GLU A 109 26.20 9.50 -1.87
C GLU A 109 27.17 8.36 -2.24
N PHE A 110 28.19 8.16 -1.42
CA PHE A 110 29.16 7.08 -1.63
C PHE A 110 28.49 5.73 -1.43
N LEU A 111 28.63 4.83 -2.42
CA LEU A 111 28.15 3.47 -2.32
C LEU A 111 29.04 2.67 -1.36
N ASN A 112 28.48 2.20 -0.24
CA ASN A 112 29.15 1.23 0.61
C ASN A 112 29.23 -0.13 -0.10
N ALA A 113 30.32 -0.34 -0.83
CA ALA A 113 30.61 -1.54 -1.60
C ALA A 113 31.43 -2.54 -0.77
N THR A 114 30.96 -2.90 0.42
CA THR A 114 31.58 -4.01 1.17
C THR A 114 31.19 -5.32 0.51
N GLN A 115 32.18 -6.17 0.16
CA GLN A 115 31.91 -7.42 -0.53
C GLN A 115 31.14 -8.40 0.36
N THR A 116 29.94 -8.78 -0.08
CA THR A 116 29.14 -9.83 0.57
C THR A 116 29.63 -11.24 0.21
N SER A 117 29.22 -12.25 0.99
CA SER A 117 29.47 -13.66 0.70
C SER A 117 28.94 -14.06 -0.68
N GLU A 118 27.73 -13.60 -1.01
CA GLU A 118 27.06 -13.80 -2.29
C GLU A 118 27.85 -13.18 -3.45
N GLU A 119 28.27 -11.92 -3.35
CA GLU A 119 29.07 -11.26 -4.39
C GLU A 119 30.42 -11.92 -4.60
N LYS A 120 31.07 -12.38 -3.53
CA LYS A 120 32.32 -13.14 -3.62
C LYS A 120 32.13 -14.44 -4.40
N TYR A 121 31.02 -15.13 -4.17
CA TYR A 121 30.68 -16.36 -4.89
C TYR A 121 30.31 -16.10 -6.35
N VAL A 122 29.50 -15.08 -6.63
CA VAL A 122 29.15 -14.68 -8.00
C VAL A 122 30.40 -14.26 -8.78
N ALA A 123 31.31 -13.50 -8.16
CA ALA A 123 32.59 -13.13 -8.76
C ALA A 123 33.46 -14.36 -9.06
N SER A 124 33.48 -15.39 -8.20
CA SER A 124 34.24 -16.61 -8.48
C SER A 124 33.64 -17.43 -9.63
N LEU A 125 32.31 -17.60 -9.65
CA LEU A 125 31.60 -18.30 -10.72
C LEU A 125 31.78 -17.63 -12.09
N THR A 126 31.80 -16.30 -12.11
CA THR A 126 32.01 -15.50 -13.32
C THR A 126 33.48 -15.23 -13.62
N GLN A 127 34.41 -15.86 -12.90
CA GLN A 127 35.86 -15.72 -13.08
C GLN A 127 36.34 -14.25 -13.03
N ASN A 128 35.78 -13.46 -12.10
CA ASN A 128 36.02 -12.03 -11.94
C ASN A 128 35.80 -11.24 -13.23
N LYS A 129 34.80 -11.63 -14.03
CA LYS A 129 34.38 -10.90 -15.24
C LYS A 129 34.19 -9.42 -14.91
N ARG A 130 34.77 -8.54 -15.74
CA ARG A 130 34.52 -7.09 -15.69
C ARG A 130 33.38 -6.71 -16.62
N GLU A 131 32.75 -5.58 -16.32
CA GLU A 131 31.69 -4.99 -17.15
C GLU A 131 30.47 -5.90 -17.38
N GLY A 132 30.18 -6.76 -16.39
CA GLY A 132 29.03 -7.64 -16.42
C GLY A 132 27.70 -6.90 -16.37
N VAL A 133 26.64 -7.60 -16.74
CA VAL A 133 25.26 -7.08 -16.73
C VAL A 133 24.42 -7.84 -15.72
N TYR A 134 23.76 -7.11 -14.81
CA TYR A 134 22.88 -7.72 -13.82
C TYR A 134 21.45 -7.16 -13.86
N ILE A 135 20.53 -7.94 -13.30
CA ILE A 135 19.28 -7.43 -12.74
C ILE A 135 19.18 -7.91 -11.30
N GLU A 136 18.81 -7.01 -10.40
CA GLU A 136 18.56 -7.35 -9.01
C GLU A 136 17.18 -6.82 -8.62
N TYR A 137 16.33 -7.71 -8.13
CA TYR A 137 15.02 -7.41 -7.59
C TYR A 137 15.04 -7.57 -6.08
N ILE A 138 14.69 -6.51 -5.35
CA ILE A 138 14.59 -6.52 -3.89
C ILE A 138 13.20 -6.03 -3.51
N SER A 139 12.39 -6.90 -2.93
CA SER A 139 11.09 -6.52 -2.38
C SER A 139 11.05 -6.42 -0.86
N ARG A 140 12.05 -6.99 -0.17
CA ARG A 140 12.13 -6.98 1.29
C ARG A 140 12.65 -5.65 1.80
N ILE A 141 11.98 -5.11 2.81
CA ILE A 141 12.40 -3.89 3.49
C ILE A 141 13.70 -4.17 4.25
N GLY A 142 14.68 -3.28 4.10
CA GLY A 142 15.98 -3.38 4.79
C GLY A 142 16.90 -4.48 4.26
N ALA A 143 16.56 -5.14 3.14
CA ALA A 143 17.47 -6.07 2.50
C ALA A 143 18.67 -5.33 1.87
N MET A 144 19.86 -5.87 2.07
CA MET A 144 21.08 -5.35 1.47
C MET A 144 21.20 -5.82 0.01
N SER A 145 21.66 -4.94 -0.87
CA SER A 145 21.94 -5.29 -2.26
C SER A 145 23.14 -6.24 -2.35
N SER A 146 23.02 -7.23 -3.24
CA SER A 146 24.04 -8.22 -3.61
C SER A 146 24.79 -7.86 -4.90
N THR A 147 24.79 -6.58 -5.30
CA THR A 147 25.44 -6.09 -6.53
C THR A 147 26.32 -4.86 -6.34
N ALA A 148 26.34 -4.27 -5.14
CA ALA A 148 27.04 -3.01 -4.86
C ALA A 148 28.55 -3.13 -5.07
N TRP A 149 29.15 -4.23 -4.62
CA TRP A 149 30.57 -4.51 -4.84
C TRP A 149 30.86 -4.82 -6.30
N LEU A 150 29.95 -5.49 -7.01
CA LEU A 150 30.11 -5.80 -8.44
C LEU A 150 30.12 -4.52 -9.29
N ASP A 151 29.23 -3.55 -9.00
CA ASP A 151 29.25 -2.22 -9.61
C ASP A 151 30.60 -1.52 -9.39
N SER A 152 31.04 -1.39 -8.13
CA SER A 152 32.21 -0.60 -7.76
C SER A 152 33.55 -1.22 -8.17
N ASN A 153 33.73 -2.53 -7.98
CA ASN A 153 35.04 -3.18 -8.12
C ASN A 153 35.24 -3.84 -9.50
N LEU A 154 34.14 -4.30 -10.12
CA LEU A 154 34.17 -4.98 -11.42
C LEU A 154 33.56 -4.14 -12.56
N ASN A 155 33.12 -2.91 -12.28
CA ASN A 155 32.50 -2.02 -13.26
C ASN A 155 31.22 -2.63 -13.89
N TRP A 156 30.50 -3.45 -13.13
CA TRP A 156 29.24 -4.00 -13.61
C TRP A 156 28.19 -2.90 -13.75
N ARG A 157 27.13 -3.20 -14.50
CA ARG A 157 25.98 -2.30 -14.69
C ARG A 157 24.69 -3.11 -14.73
N GLY A 158 23.56 -2.50 -14.42
CA GLY A 158 22.32 -3.26 -14.45
C GLY A 158 21.07 -2.47 -14.13
N VAL A 159 20.03 -3.21 -13.75
CA VAL A 159 18.77 -2.65 -13.25
C VAL A 159 18.55 -3.11 -11.81
N LEU A 160 18.34 -2.15 -10.91
CA LEU A 160 17.89 -2.37 -9.54
C LEU A 160 16.38 -2.12 -9.47
N ILE A 161 15.62 -3.18 -9.21
CA ILE A 161 14.17 -3.15 -9.11
C ILE A 161 13.82 -3.22 -7.63
N LEU A 162 13.27 -2.13 -7.09
CA LEU A 162 13.08 -1.94 -5.65
C LEU A 162 11.61 -1.60 -5.39
N THR A 163 10.97 -2.32 -4.46
CA THR A 163 9.58 -2.02 -4.07
C THR A 163 9.53 -0.95 -2.98
N ASP A 164 10.52 -0.92 -2.08
CA ASP A 164 10.55 0.05 -0.99
C ASP A 164 10.99 1.44 -1.49
N PRO A 165 10.20 2.51 -1.23
CA PRO A 165 10.55 3.86 -1.63
C PRO A 165 11.89 4.36 -1.07
N ARG A 166 12.23 4.01 0.17
CA ARG A 166 13.47 4.49 0.80
C ARG A 166 14.67 3.86 0.11
N SER A 167 14.66 2.53 -0.06
CA SER A 167 15.69 1.83 -0.81
C SER A 167 15.82 2.34 -2.24
N PHE A 168 14.71 2.67 -2.91
CA PHE A 168 14.73 3.29 -4.24
C PHE A 168 15.49 4.62 -4.26
N PHE A 169 15.17 5.54 -3.34
CA PHE A 169 15.85 6.84 -3.27
C PHE A 169 17.31 6.72 -2.87
N GLU A 170 17.66 5.82 -1.96
CA GLU A 170 19.06 5.53 -1.60
C GLU A 170 19.85 5.00 -2.80
N ALA A 171 19.29 4.02 -3.53
CA ALA A 171 19.92 3.49 -4.73
C ALA A 171 20.08 4.57 -5.82
N GLN A 172 19.09 5.45 -5.98
CA GLN A 172 19.18 6.59 -6.91
C GLN A 172 20.32 7.54 -6.55
N LYS A 173 20.54 7.83 -5.27
CA LYS A 173 21.60 8.73 -4.81
C LYS A 173 23.00 8.12 -4.84
N SER A 174 23.08 6.80 -4.84
CA SER A 174 24.35 6.07 -4.76
C SER A 174 25.31 6.33 -5.93
N SER A 175 26.60 6.16 -5.67
CA SER A 175 27.69 6.28 -6.64
C SER A 175 27.93 5.00 -7.47
N ARG A 176 26.87 4.25 -7.79
CA ARG A 176 26.93 3.07 -8.69
C ARG A 176 27.31 3.45 -10.12
N ASN A 177 27.52 2.46 -10.99
CA ASN A 177 27.82 2.70 -12.39
C ASN A 177 26.81 3.65 -13.05
N SER A 178 27.26 4.62 -13.85
CA SER A 178 26.39 5.60 -14.52
C SER A 178 25.42 4.99 -15.54
N LYS A 179 25.68 3.74 -15.97
CA LYS A 179 24.79 2.94 -16.81
C LYS A 179 23.78 2.11 -16.01
N THR A 180 23.89 2.06 -14.69
CA THR A 180 22.90 1.41 -13.83
C THR A 180 21.61 2.24 -13.80
N ARG A 181 20.48 1.55 -13.78
CA ARG A 181 19.15 2.15 -13.69
C ARG A 181 18.45 1.63 -12.45
N VAL A 182 17.75 2.52 -11.76
CA VAL A 182 16.94 2.18 -10.59
C VAL A 182 15.47 2.29 -11.00
N LEU A 183 14.68 1.30 -10.62
CA LEU A 183 13.29 1.15 -10.97
C LEU A 183 12.47 0.92 -9.68
N HIS A 184 11.55 1.84 -9.38
CA HIS A 184 10.60 1.68 -8.29
C HIS A 184 9.39 0.87 -8.80
N SER A 185 9.42 -0.45 -8.62
CA SER A 185 8.36 -1.33 -9.13
C SER A 185 8.41 -2.71 -8.48
N CYS A 186 7.34 -3.49 -8.63
CA CYS A 186 7.38 -4.94 -8.43
C CYS A 186 7.67 -5.66 -9.76
N LEU A 187 7.98 -6.96 -9.68
CA LEU A 187 7.97 -7.83 -10.85
C LEU A 187 6.61 -8.51 -10.97
N SER A 188 6.07 -8.53 -12.19
CA SER A 188 4.84 -9.28 -12.46
C SER A 188 5.13 -10.77 -12.47
N THR A 189 4.28 -11.55 -11.80
CA THR A 189 4.28 -13.01 -11.85
C THR A 189 3.59 -13.57 -13.10
N ASP A 190 2.97 -12.70 -13.90
CA ASP A 190 2.32 -13.02 -15.16
C ASP A 190 2.97 -12.26 -16.32
N LYS A 191 2.55 -12.58 -17.54
CA LYS A 191 2.98 -11.87 -18.77
C LYS A 191 2.30 -10.51 -18.97
N VAL A 192 1.68 -9.94 -17.94
CA VAL A 192 0.89 -8.69 -18.00
C VAL A 192 1.36 -7.69 -16.96
N ILE A 193 1.19 -6.40 -17.25
CA ILE A 193 1.44 -5.33 -16.28
C ILE A 193 0.29 -5.29 -15.28
N LYS A 194 0.63 -5.08 -14.02
CA LYS A 194 -0.34 -4.88 -12.94
C LYS A 194 -0.04 -3.59 -12.19
N GLU A 195 -1.05 -2.98 -11.60
CA GLU A 195 -0.88 -1.95 -10.58
C GLU A 195 -1.55 -2.48 -9.32
N ILE A 196 -0.75 -2.73 -8.30
CA ILE A 196 -1.19 -3.35 -7.04
C ILE A 196 -1.04 -2.39 -5.88
N THR A 197 -1.82 -2.62 -4.83
CA THR A 197 -1.61 -1.97 -3.54
C THR A 197 -0.35 -2.52 -2.87
N TYR A 198 0.59 -1.65 -2.52
CA TYR A 198 1.80 -2.02 -1.78
C TYR A 198 1.50 -1.97 -0.29
N HIS A 199 1.40 -3.15 0.31
CA HIS A 199 1.28 -3.30 1.75
C HIS A 199 2.68 -3.36 2.35
N GLN A 200 3.03 -2.37 3.17
CA GLN A 200 4.29 -2.40 3.89
C GLN A 200 4.17 -3.45 5.00
N GLU A 201 5.13 -4.37 5.15
CA GLU A 201 5.07 -5.41 6.19
C GLU A 201 4.87 -4.85 7.61
N SER A 202 5.22 -3.58 7.85
CA SER A 202 4.96 -2.87 9.12
C SER A 202 3.49 -2.52 9.39
N GLU A 203 2.61 -2.56 8.39
CA GLU A 203 1.15 -2.42 8.57
C GLU A 203 0.48 -3.71 9.01
N VAL A 204 1.14 -4.86 8.85
CA VAL A 204 0.74 -6.13 9.47
C VAL A 204 1.28 -6.20 10.90
N GLN A 205 1.15 -5.10 11.65
CA GLN A 205 1.07 -5.23 13.10
C GLN A 205 -0.25 -5.92 13.36
N VAL A 206 -0.14 -7.23 13.62
CA VAL A 206 -1.07 -8.05 14.40
C VAL A 206 -2.05 -7.13 15.11
N THR A 207 -3.32 -7.16 14.71
CA THR A 207 -4.43 -6.64 15.52
C THR A 207 -4.22 -7.22 16.92
N LYS A 208 -3.57 -6.44 17.79
CA LYS A 208 -3.31 -6.81 19.17
C LYS A 208 -4.68 -7.02 19.77
N LEU A 209 -5.01 -8.27 20.07
CA LEU A 209 -6.03 -8.58 21.06
C LEU A 209 -5.70 -7.73 22.31
N GLY A 210 -6.50 -6.71 22.57
CA GLY A 210 -6.35 -5.84 23.73
C GLY A 210 -6.44 -4.35 23.40
N GLU A 211 -7.58 -3.91 22.85
CA GLU A 211 -7.97 -2.51 22.89
C GLU A 211 -8.27 -2.12 24.35
N GLY A 212 -7.30 -1.51 25.00
CA GLY A 212 -7.50 -0.76 26.25
C GLY A 212 -7.81 0.71 25.95
N PRO A 213 -8.70 1.37 26.71
CA PRO A 213 -9.28 2.67 26.34
C PRO A 213 -8.33 3.89 26.39
N ASN A 214 -7.01 3.69 26.54
CA ASN A 214 -6.03 4.78 26.70
C ASN A 214 -4.83 4.70 25.74
N SER A 215 -4.91 3.95 24.64
CA SER A 215 -3.85 3.99 23.63
C SER A 215 -4.04 5.23 22.74
N LEU A 216 -3.34 6.31 23.05
CA LEU A 216 -3.15 7.48 22.18
C LEU A 216 -2.21 7.16 20.99
N VAL A 217 -2.49 6.06 20.29
CA VAL A 217 -2.01 5.89 18.93
C VAL A 217 -3.15 6.38 18.08
N SER A 218 -3.04 7.63 17.63
CA SER A 218 -3.82 8.16 16.54
C SER A 218 -3.58 7.29 15.30
N SER A 219 -4.36 6.23 15.18
CA SER A 219 -4.42 5.32 14.05
C SER A 219 -5.22 5.94 12.89
N ASP A 220 -4.93 7.20 12.55
CA ASP A 220 -5.71 7.99 11.58
C ASP A 220 -4.86 9.01 10.79
N GLU A 221 -3.58 8.72 10.61
CA GLU A 221 -2.81 9.22 9.46
C GLU A 221 -2.36 7.98 8.68
N SER A 222 -3.32 7.24 8.14
CA SER A 222 -3.02 6.21 7.13
C SER A 222 -2.39 6.96 5.97
N LEU A 223 -1.06 6.89 5.87
CA LEU A 223 -0.34 7.33 4.67
C LEU A 223 -1.09 6.78 3.45
N PRO A 224 -1.27 7.59 2.38
CA PRO A 224 -2.00 7.13 1.21
C PRO A 224 -1.40 5.81 0.74
N THR A 225 -2.27 4.81 0.52
CA THR A 225 -1.85 3.47 0.09
C THR A 225 -0.93 3.60 -1.11
N THR A 226 0.34 3.24 -0.91
CA THR A 226 1.33 3.35 -1.98
C THR A 226 0.99 2.30 -3.02
N ARG A 227 0.99 2.66 -4.30
CA ARG A 227 0.69 1.73 -5.39
C ARG A 227 1.95 1.44 -6.17
N LEU A 228 2.19 0.14 -6.43
CA LEU A 228 3.30 -0.31 -7.23
C LEU A 228 2.81 -0.80 -8.57
N LYS A 229 3.51 -0.39 -9.62
CA LYS A 229 3.38 -1.04 -10.93
C LYS A 229 4.25 -2.28 -10.93
N CYS A 230 3.70 -3.42 -11.30
CA CYS A 230 4.43 -4.66 -11.51
C CYS A 230 4.68 -4.86 -12.99
N PHE A 231 5.95 -4.86 -13.41
CA PHE A 231 6.34 -5.07 -14.79
C PHE A 231 6.80 -6.50 -15.02
N PRO A 232 6.44 -7.15 -16.14
CA PRO A 232 7.07 -8.41 -16.53
C PRO A 232 8.58 -8.22 -16.69
N LEU A 233 9.38 -9.15 -16.17
CA LEU A 233 10.85 -9.05 -16.22
C LEU A 233 11.37 -8.89 -17.66
N TYR A 234 10.72 -9.56 -18.62
CA TYR A 234 11.05 -9.42 -20.03
C TYR A 234 10.89 -7.98 -20.56
N SER A 235 9.83 -7.27 -20.16
CA SER A 235 9.64 -5.86 -20.54
C SER A 235 10.76 -4.97 -19.97
N VAL A 236 11.19 -5.23 -18.73
CA VAL A 236 12.30 -4.51 -18.09
C VAL A 236 13.62 -4.76 -18.83
N LEU A 237 13.89 -6.01 -19.22
CA LEU A 237 15.06 -6.40 -20.01
C LEU A 237 15.10 -5.68 -21.36
N LEU A 238 13.98 -5.64 -22.09
CA LEU A 238 13.86 -4.91 -23.35
C LEU A 238 14.02 -3.40 -23.16
N ALA A 239 13.46 -2.84 -22.09
CA ALA A 239 13.63 -1.43 -21.73
C ALA A 239 15.10 -1.09 -21.47
N TYR A 240 15.86 -1.98 -20.82
CA TYR A 240 17.30 -1.82 -20.61
C TYR A 240 18.14 -2.18 -21.85
N ASN A 241 17.50 -2.75 -22.88
CA ASN A 241 18.12 -3.20 -24.13
C ASN A 241 19.15 -4.33 -23.94
N VAL A 242 18.77 -5.35 -23.16
CA VAL A 242 19.62 -6.54 -22.92
C VAL A 242 18.82 -7.82 -23.03
N THR A 243 19.43 -8.86 -23.60
CA THR A 243 18.87 -10.23 -23.67
C THR A 243 19.75 -11.26 -22.97
N THR A 244 20.99 -10.90 -22.67
CA THR A 244 21.95 -11.73 -21.95
C THR A 244 22.32 -11.07 -20.62
N LEU A 245 22.08 -11.78 -19.53
CA LEU A 245 22.45 -11.37 -18.18
C LEU A 245 23.58 -12.24 -17.66
N ASP A 246 24.56 -11.62 -17.01
CA ASP A 246 25.57 -12.34 -16.24
C ASP A 246 25.02 -12.78 -14.89
N TYR A 247 24.13 -12.00 -14.31
CA TYR A 247 23.58 -12.26 -12.99
C TYR A 247 22.14 -11.76 -12.84
N LEU A 248 21.27 -12.64 -12.35
CA LEU A 248 19.91 -12.28 -11.91
C LEU A 248 19.78 -12.62 -10.43
N SER A 249 19.51 -11.61 -9.59
CA SER A 249 19.25 -11.76 -8.15
C SER A 249 17.79 -11.46 -7.86
N LEU A 250 17.06 -12.42 -7.28
CA LEU A 250 15.66 -12.29 -6.89
C LEU A 250 15.55 -12.42 -5.36
N ASP A 251 15.38 -11.29 -4.68
CA ASP A 251 15.23 -11.16 -3.23
C ASP A 251 13.80 -10.72 -2.87
N SER A 252 12.89 -11.68 -2.85
CA SER A 252 11.49 -11.44 -2.52
C SER A 252 10.92 -12.55 -1.63
N PRO A 253 10.12 -12.24 -0.59
CA PRO A 253 9.45 -13.25 0.22
C PRO A 253 8.14 -13.74 -0.45
N ASP A 254 7.53 -12.89 -1.30
CA ASP A 254 6.19 -13.06 -1.86
C ASP A 254 6.18 -13.62 -3.29
N ILE A 255 7.34 -13.74 -3.94
CA ILE A 255 7.46 -14.52 -5.18
C ILE A 255 7.30 -15.99 -4.79
N GLN A 256 6.04 -16.40 -4.64
CA GLN A 256 5.67 -17.80 -4.54
C GLN A 256 6.23 -18.53 -5.78
N ASP A 257 6.98 -19.59 -5.53
CA ASP A 257 7.36 -20.65 -6.49
C ASP A 257 8.14 -20.24 -7.75
N GLY A 258 8.78 -19.06 -7.74
CA GLY A 258 9.52 -18.59 -8.92
C GLY A 258 8.61 -18.38 -10.13
N GLN A 259 7.37 -17.93 -9.91
CA GLN A 259 6.42 -17.61 -11.00
C GLN A 259 6.98 -16.58 -11.99
N VAL A 260 7.79 -15.62 -11.51
CA VAL A 260 8.52 -14.68 -12.39
C VAL A 260 9.36 -15.43 -13.42
N LEU A 261 9.96 -16.58 -13.06
CA LEU A 261 10.78 -17.41 -13.96
C LEU A 261 9.94 -18.09 -15.05
N ASP A 262 8.64 -18.30 -14.83
CA ASP A 262 7.73 -18.86 -15.84
C ASP A 262 7.36 -17.85 -16.92
N THR A 263 7.50 -16.55 -16.61
CA THR A 263 7.24 -15.48 -17.57
C THR A 263 8.40 -15.24 -18.54
N ILE A 264 9.61 -15.72 -18.22
CA ILE A 264 10.82 -15.46 -19.01
C ILE A 264 10.78 -16.26 -20.32
N PRO A 265 10.94 -15.62 -21.50
CA PRO A 265 11.12 -16.30 -22.77
C PRO A 265 12.56 -16.81 -22.89
N TRP A 266 12.83 -18.00 -22.34
CA TRP A 266 14.14 -18.64 -22.23
C TRP A 266 14.82 -18.97 -23.57
N GLU A 267 14.06 -18.96 -24.67
CA GLU A 267 14.55 -19.10 -26.03
C GLU A 267 15.30 -17.86 -26.53
N ILE A 268 15.00 -16.68 -25.96
CA ILE A 268 15.63 -15.40 -26.30
C ILE A 268 16.55 -14.93 -25.17
N ILE A 269 16.10 -15.09 -23.92
CA ILE A 269 16.81 -14.60 -22.74
C ILE A 269 17.79 -15.64 -22.21
N ARG A 270 19.03 -15.22 -21.99
CA ARG A 270 20.08 -16.07 -21.40
C ARG A 270 20.58 -15.46 -20.11
N ILE A 271 20.67 -16.25 -19.05
CA ILE A 271 21.12 -15.82 -17.74
C ILE A 271 22.23 -16.75 -17.28
N SER A 272 23.42 -16.24 -16.99
CA SER A 272 24.57 -17.07 -16.61
C SER A 272 24.46 -17.57 -15.16
N VAL A 273 24.20 -16.67 -14.22
CA VAL A 273 24.06 -16.98 -12.79
C VAL A 273 22.71 -16.47 -12.28
N LEU A 274 22.00 -17.30 -11.53
CA LEU A 274 20.69 -16.99 -10.97
C LEU A 274 20.74 -17.19 -9.45
N SER A 275 20.43 -16.16 -8.68
CA SER A 275 20.29 -16.23 -7.22
C SER A 275 18.84 -15.98 -6.85
N ILE A 276 18.23 -16.94 -6.15
CA ILE A 276 16.81 -16.86 -5.77
C ILE A 276 16.70 -17.05 -4.27
N ARG A 277 16.10 -16.07 -3.58
CA ARG A 277 15.70 -16.25 -2.18
C ARG A 277 14.69 -17.36 -2.04
N TRP A 278 14.96 -18.29 -1.13
CA TRP A 278 14.11 -19.44 -0.88
C TRP A 278 13.85 -19.54 0.62
N SER A 279 12.60 -19.26 1.03
CA SER A 279 12.19 -19.31 2.43
C SER A 279 12.34 -20.71 3.03
N THR A 280 12.66 -20.79 4.32
CA THR A 280 12.66 -22.05 5.08
C THR A 280 11.26 -22.63 5.31
N HIS A 281 10.22 -21.82 5.09
CA HIS A 281 8.83 -22.25 5.20
C HIS A 281 8.35 -23.11 4.02
N HIS A 282 9.09 -23.16 2.92
CA HIS A 282 8.77 -24.04 1.80
C HIS A 282 8.98 -25.51 2.16
N SER A 283 8.06 -26.34 1.71
CA SER A 283 8.17 -27.79 1.79
C SER A 283 9.35 -28.33 0.99
N THR A 284 9.78 -29.54 1.33
CA THR A 284 10.80 -30.28 0.57
C THR A 284 10.34 -30.53 -0.87
N THR A 285 9.05 -30.74 -1.10
CA THR A 285 8.45 -30.93 -2.42
C THR A 285 8.53 -29.67 -3.28
N GLU A 286 8.15 -28.50 -2.76
CA GLU A 286 8.25 -27.23 -3.49
C GLU A 286 9.71 -26.91 -3.85
N THR A 287 10.61 -27.13 -2.89
CA THR A 287 12.05 -26.95 -3.10
C THR A 287 12.56 -27.85 -4.23
N LYS A 288 12.15 -29.11 -4.24
CA LYS A 288 12.52 -30.06 -5.29
C LYS A 288 11.94 -29.64 -6.64
N ASN A 289 10.68 -29.19 -6.69
CA ASN A 289 10.03 -28.72 -7.91
C ASN A 289 10.78 -27.53 -8.52
N LEU A 290 11.22 -26.54 -7.72
CA LEU A 290 12.04 -25.44 -8.22
C LEU A 290 13.35 -25.94 -8.84
N ILE A 291 14.05 -26.82 -8.13
CA ILE A 291 15.34 -27.37 -8.58
C ILE A 291 15.15 -28.15 -9.88
N ASP A 292 14.14 -29.02 -9.96
CA ASP A 292 13.84 -29.82 -11.15
C ASP A 292 13.43 -28.95 -12.35
N LYS A 293 12.62 -27.90 -12.10
CA LYS A 293 12.27 -26.88 -13.10
C LYS A 293 13.52 -26.18 -13.65
N LEU A 294 14.46 -25.77 -12.80
CA LEU A 294 15.69 -25.13 -13.24
C LEU A 294 16.67 -26.11 -13.91
N ASN A 295 16.76 -27.35 -13.42
CA ASN A 295 17.53 -28.42 -14.06
C ASN A 295 17.04 -28.69 -15.49
N SER A 296 15.71 -28.70 -15.71
CA SER A 296 15.12 -28.86 -17.05
C SER A 296 15.53 -27.74 -18.03
N ARG A 297 15.91 -26.58 -17.49
CA ARG A 297 16.41 -25.40 -18.23
C ARG A 297 17.95 -25.32 -18.22
N ARG A 298 18.64 -26.42 -17.88
CA ARG A 298 20.11 -26.53 -17.80
C ARG A 298 20.76 -25.68 -16.71
N TYR A 299 20.03 -25.30 -15.68
CA TYR A 299 20.61 -24.66 -14.50
C TYR A 299 20.92 -25.69 -13.43
N LYS A 300 22.12 -25.64 -12.85
CA LYS A 300 22.53 -26.49 -11.74
C LYS A 300 22.64 -25.68 -10.46
N LEU A 301 22.04 -26.17 -9.38
CA LEU A 301 22.25 -25.63 -8.03
C LEU A 301 23.71 -25.84 -7.61
N VAL A 302 24.39 -24.76 -7.20
CA VAL A 302 25.81 -24.80 -6.81
C VAL A 302 26.07 -24.35 -5.38
N GLU A 303 25.20 -23.50 -4.82
CA GLU A 303 25.38 -22.97 -3.46
C GLU A 303 24.02 -22.63 -2.82
N THR A 304 23.98 -22.62 -1.49
CA THR A 304 22.91 -22.01 -0.72
C THR A 304 23.53 -21.07 0.30
N THR A 305 23.25 -19.77 0.17
CA THR A 305 23.82 -18.74 1.04
C THR A 305 23.24 -18.81 2.44
N ASP A 306 23.98 -18.26 3.39
CA ASP A 306 23.56 -17.99 4.77
C ASP A 306 22.31 -17.10 4.83
N THR A 307 22.16 -16.21 3.86
CA THR A 307 20.95 -15.38 3.70
C THR A 307 19.75 -16.18 3.18
N GLY A 308 19.87 -17.47 2.88
CA GLY A 308 18.75 -18.28 2.37
C GLY A 308 18.48 -18.11 0.87
N LYS A 309 19.48 -17.66 0.09
CA LYS A 309 19.39 -17.66 -1.37
C LYS A 309 20.03 -18.91 -1.95
N ARG A 310 19.40 -19.49 -2.97
CA ARG A 310 19.91 -20.63 -3.74
C ARG A 310 20.52 -20.10 -5.04
N ILE A 311 21.79 -20.43 -5.28
CA ILE A 311 22.54 -19.96 -6.46
C ILE A 311 22.61 -21.08 -7.48
N PHE A 312 22.21 -20.78 -8.71
CA PHE A 312 22.22 -21.67 -9.86
C PHE A 312 23.13 -21.11 -10.96
N ILE A 313 23.83 -21.99 -11.67
CA ILE A 313 24.64 -21.64 -12.83
C ILE A 313 24.11 -22.34 -14.07
N TYR A 314 24.11 -21.63 -15.20
CA TYR A 314 23.79 -22.20 -16.50
C TYR A 314 24.89 -23.16 -16.96
N SER A 315 24.54 -24.41 -17.19
CA SER A 315 25.46 -25.44 -17.66
C SER A 315 25.53 -25.43 -19.19
N THR A 316 26.68 -25.04 -19.73
CA THR A 316 26.99 -25.18 -21.16
C THR A 316 27.29 -26.62 -21.57
N LEU A 317 27.48 -27.53 -20.61
CA LEU A 317 27.97 -28.91 -20.82
C LEU A 317 26.85 -29.96 -20.93
N LEU A 318 25.59 -29.61 -20.64
CA LEU A 318 24.46 -30.51 -20.85
C LEU A 318 24.01 -30.49 -22.31
N LYS A 319 24.75 -31.19 -23.18
CA LYS A 319 24.18 -31.76 -24.41
C LYS A 319 23.33 -32.96 -23.99
N ILE A 320 22.02 -32.77 -23.93
CA ILE A 320 21.05 -33.87 -23.96
C ILE A 320 20.82 -34.21 -25.42
#